data_AF-X1E9H1-F1
#
_entry.id   AF-X1E9H1-F1
#
_cell.length_a   1.000
_cell.length_b   1.000
_cell.length_c   1.000
_cell.angle_alpha   90.00
_cell.angle_beta   90.00
_cell.angle_gamma   90.00
#
_symmetry.space_group_name_H-M   'P 1'
#
loop_
_entity.id
_entity.type
_entity.pdbx_description
1 polymer ?
#
loop_
_entity_poly.entity_id
_entity_poly.type
_entity_poly.pdbx_seq_one_letter_code
_entity_poly.pdbx_strand_id
1 'polypeptide(L)'
;MELFLFTIGAALVLAYAGASILKRIGIPQTLGFMIAGIILALTNILTEASIHNLRFFVALALGLIGYNIGHELSNPNLTGRRIK
;
A
#
# COMPACT_ATOMS: atom_id res chain seq x y z
N MET A 1 16.57 4.78 18.67
CA MET A 1 15.51 3.74 18.53
C MET A 1 14.24 4.08 19.32
N GLU A 2 14.16 5.23 20.00
CA GLU A 2 13.05 5.61 20.89
C GLU A 2 11.73 5.98 20.18
N LEU A 3 11.76 6.36 18.89
CA LEU A 3 10.59 6.93 18.19
C LEU A 3 10.11 6.11 16.98
N PHE A 4 10.53 4.85 16.84
CA PHE A 4 10.22 4.05 15.65
C PHE A 4 8.71 3.92 15.40
N LEU A 5 7.92 3.57 16.42
CA LEU A 5 6.46 3.47 16.33
C LEU A 5 5.81 4.81 15.97
N PHE A 6 6.31 5.92 16.52
CA PHE A 6 5.82 7.25 16.18
C PHE A 6 6.07 7.56 14.69
N THR A 7 7.25 7.25 14.19
CA THR A 7 7.60 7.42 12.78
C THR A 7 6.68 6.61 11.86
N ILE A 8 6.41 5.35 12.19
CA ILE A 8 5.48 4.52 11.40
C ILE A 8 4.05 5.06 11.47
N GLY A 9 3.58 5.47 12.65
CA GLY A 9 2.26 6.09 12.81
C GLY A 9 2.11 7.36 11.97
N ALA A 10 3.09 8.25 12.02
CA ALA A 10 3.13 9.46 11.21
C ALA A 10 3.17 9.12 9.71
N ALA A 11 3.98 8.15 9.30
CA ALA A 11 4.06 7.68 7.92
C ALA A 11 2.71 7.17 7.40
N LEU A 12 1.98 6.38 8.20
CA LEU A 12 0.65 5.88 7.84
C LEU A 12 -0.37 7.01 7.68
N VAL A 13 -0.39 7.98 8.62
CA VAL A 13 -1.29 9.14 8.55
C VAL A 13 -0.99 9.98 7.32
N LEU A 14 0.28 10.28 7.05
CA LEU A 14 0.69 11.05 5.87
C LEU A 14 0.36 10.33 4.57
N ALA A 15 0.61 9.01 4.50
CA ALA A 15 0.26 8.21 3.34
C ALA A 15 -1.25 8.18 3.08
N TYR A 16 -2.06 8.00 4.13
CA TYR A 16 -3.52 8.03 4.02
C TYR A 16 -4.06 9.40 3.63
N ALA A 17 -3.53 10.48 4.23
CA ALA A 17 -3.90 11.84 3.88
C ALA A 17 -3.58 12.15 2.41
N GLY A 18 -2.35 11.84 1.97
CA GLY A 18 -1.92 12.01 0.57
C GLY A 18 -2.78 11.21 -0.41
N ALA A 19 -3.03 9.93 -0.12
CA ALA A 19 -3.91 9.11 -0.96
C ALA A 19 -5.36 9.62 -1.01
N SER A 20 -5.87 10.14 0.11
CA SER A 20 -7.21 10.73 0.18
C SER A 20 -7.33 12.00 -0.65
N ILE A 21 -6.29 12.85 -0.66
CA ILE A 21 -6.22 14.04 -1.51
C ILE A 21 -6.21 13.63 -2.98
N LEU A 22 -5.38 12.65 -3.36
CA LEU A 22 -5.30 12.18 -4.74
C LEU A 22 -6.63 11.56 -5.22
N LYS A 23 -7.33 10.82 -4.36
CA LYS A 23 -8.66 10.30 -4.67
C LYS A 23 -9.65 11.41 -5.01
N ARG A 24 -9.61 12.54 -4.30
CA ARG A 24 -10.54 13.66 -4.53
C ARG A 24 -10.38 14.30 -5.91
N ILE A 25 -9.20 14.21 -6.50
CA ILE A 25 -8.90 14.74 -7.85
C ILE A 25 -8.95 13.66 -8.93
N GLY A 26 -9.50 12.47 -8.64
CA GLY A 26 -9.68 11.38 -9.61
C GLY A 26 -8.44 10.51 -9.85
N ILE A 27 -7.36 10.71 -9.09
CA ILE A 27 -6.13 9.93 -9.21
C ILE A 27 -6.21 8.67 -8.32
N PRO A 28 -5.74 7.50 -8.79
CA PRO A 28 -5.69 6.28 -7.98
C PRO A 28 -4.96 6.48 -6.65
N GLN A 29 -5.57 5.99 -5.56
CA GLN A 29 -5.00 6.09 -4.20
C GLN A 29 -3.64 5.43 -4.06
N THR A 30 -3.39 4.36 -4.82
CA THR A 30 -2.11 3.64 -4.84
C THR A 30 -0.94 4.55 -5.23
N LEU A 31 -1.16 5.50 -6.15
CA LEU A 31 -0.17 6.52 -6.50
C LEU A 31 0.13 7.43 -5.30
N GLY A 32 -0.87 7.82 -4.52
CA GLY A 32 -0.67 8.62 -3.31
C GLY A 32 0.13 7.92 -2.23
N PHE A 33 -0.09 6.61 -2.04
CA PHE A 33 0.73 5.81 -1.12
C PHE A 33 2.19 5.72 -1.59
N MET A 34 2.42 5.52 -2.90
CA MET A 34 3.78 5.46 -3.46
C MET A 34 4.53 6.79 -3.32
N ILE A 35 3.88 7.92 -3.65
CA ILE A 35 4.47 9.25 -3.53
C ILE A 35 4.82 9.55 -2.07
N ALA A 36 3.93 9.23 -1.13
CA ALA A 36 4.21 9.41 0.29
C ALA A 36 5.43 8.60 0.75
N GLY A 37 5.56 7.34 0.31
CA GLY A 37 6.73 6.52 0.58
C GLY A 37 8.04 7.14 0.05
N ILE A 38 8.02 7.67 -1.18
CA ILE A 38 9.17 8.36 -1.78
C ILE A 38 9.55 9.59 -0.94
N ILE A 39 8.59 10.42 -0.55
CA ILE A 39 8.84 11.61 0.27
C ILE A 39 9.46 11.23 1.62
N LEU A 40 8.95 10.18 2.26
CA LEU A 40 9.46 9.69 3.55
C LEU A 40 10.88 9.11 3.45
N ALA A 41 11.23 8.49 2.32
CA ALA A 41 12.58 8.03 2.04
C ALA A 41 13.53 9.21 1.77
N LEU A 42 13.13 10.18 0.94
CA LEU A 42 13.95 11.36 0.60
C LEU A 42 14.22 12.26 1.82
N THR A 43 13.29 12.31 2.77
CA THR A 43 13.46 13.03 4.03
C THR A 43 14.25 12.25 5.08
N ASN A 44 14.72 11.04 4.75
CA ASN A 44 15.46 10.13 5.63
C ASN A 44 14.68 9.74 6.90
N ILE A 45 13.35 9.88 6.87
CA ILE A 45 12.43 9.49 7.94
C ILE A 45 12.27 7.96 7.96
N LEU A 46 12.13 7.36 6.77
CA LEU A 46 12.20 5.91 6.58
C LEU A 46 13.57 5.53 6.03
N THR A 47 14.33 4.80 6.83
CA THR A 47 15.67 4.30 6.48
C THR A 47 15.61 2.88 5.90
N GLU A 48 16.67 2.44 5.23
CA GLU A 48 16.81 1.06 4.74
C GLU A 48 16.57 0.01 5.83
N ALA A 49 17.07 0.24 7.05
CA ALA A 49 16.82 -0.62 8.19
C ALA A 49 15.33 -0.69 8.57
N SER A 50 14.63 0.44 8.51
CA SER A 50 13.18 0.51 8.76
C SER A 50 12.40 -0.25 7.68
N ILE A 51 12.76 -0.06 6.41
CA ILE A 51 12.16 -0.74 5.26
C ILE A 51 12.37 -2.26 5.38
N HIS A 52 13.60 -2.68 5.71
CA HIS A 52 13.93 -4.09 5.92
C HIS A 52 13.05 -4.73 7.00
N ASN A 53 12.88 -4.06 8.15
CA ASN A 53 12.04 -4.54 9.25
C ASN A 53 10.55 -4.61 8.88
N LEU A 54 10.09 -3.79 7.94
CA LEU A 54 8.71 -3.79 7.47
C LEU A 54 8.43 -4.83 6.37
N ARG A 55 9.45 -5.48 5.78
CA ARG A 55 9.28 -6.43 4.66
C ARG A 55 8.32 -7.57 4.98
N PHE A 56 8.30 -8.05 6.24
CA PHE A 56 7.36 -9.08 6.66
C PHE A 56 5.90 -8.62 6.52
N PHE A 57 5.58 -7.40 6.95
CA PHE A 57 4.25 -6.83 6.81
C PHE A 57 3.87 -6.58 5.34
N VAL A 58 4.84 -6.18 4.50
CA VAL A 58 4.62 -6.02 3.06
C VAL A 58 4.26 -7.37 2.42
N ALA A 59 4.97 -8.45 2.79
CA ALA A 59 4.66 -9.79 2.29
C ALA A 59 3.25 -10.25 2.68
N LEU A 60 2.84 -10.01 3.93
CA LEU A 60 1.47 -10.30 4.38
C LEU A 60 0.43 -9.48 3.63
N ALA A 61 0.66 -8.17 3.47
CA ALA A 61 -0.26 -7.29 2.75
C ALA A 61 -0.43 -7.73 1.29
N LEU A 62 0.66 -8.07 0.60
CA LEU A 62 0.63 -8.59 -0.77
C LEU A 62 -0.12 -9.92 -0.87
N GLY A 63 0.06 -10.82 0.10
CA GLY A 63 -0.69 -12.08 0.18
C GLY A 63 -2.20 -11.84 0.29
N LEU A 64 -2.63 -10.93 1.18
CA LEU A 64 -4.03 -10.57 1.35
C LEU A 64 -4.62 -9.88 0.11
N ILE A 65 -3.89 -8.94 -0.48
CA ILE A 65 -4.31 -8.26 -1.72
C ILE A 65 -4.47 -9.28 -2.85
N GLY A 66 -3.48 -10.17 -3.02
CA GLY A 66 -3.53 -11.22 -4.04
C GLY A 66 -4.68 -12.20 -3.83
N TYR A 67 -4.94 -12.62 -2.59
CA TYR A 67 -6.09 -13.46 -2.25
C TYR A 67 -7.41 -12.77 -2.61
N ASN A 68 -7.59 -11.50 -2.21
CA ASN A 68 -8.81 -10.75 -2.50
C ASN A 68 -9.03 -10.56 -4.01
N ILE A 69 -7.98 -10.23 -4.75
CA ILE A 69 -8.06 -10.13 -6.22
C ILE A 69 -8.43 -11.48 -6.83
N GLY A 70 -7.77 -12.57 -6.41
CA GLY A 70 -8.08 -13.92 -6.89
C GLY A 70 -9.51 -14.35 -6.58
N HIS A 71 -10.02 -14.00 -5.39
CA HIS A 71 -11.40 -14.24 -5.00
C HIS A 71 -12.38 -13.47 -5.91
N GLU A 72 -12.14 -12.17 -6.15
CA GLU A 72 -12.99 -11.38 -7.05
C GLU A 72 -12.97 -11.92 -8.49
N LEU A 73 -11.80 -12.38 -8.98
CA LEU A 73 -11.68 -12.99 -10.32
C LEU A 73 -12.37 -14.35 -10.43
N SER A 74 -12.60 -15.05 -9.31
CA SER A 74 -13.37 -16.30 -9.29
C SER A 74 -14.89 -16.08 -9.43
N ASN A 75 -15.34 -14.82 -9.45
CA ASN A 75 -16.74 -14.46 -9.61
C ASN A 75 -17.31 -15.08 -10.91
N PRO A 76 -18.40 -15.87 -10.83
CA PRO A 76 -19.02 -16.53 -11.99
C PRO A 76 -19.40 -15.57 -13.12
N ASN A 77 -19.68 -14.30 -12.79
CA ASN A 77 -20.01 -13.27 -13.76
C ASN A 77 -18.80 -12.82 -14.60
N LEU A 78 -17.58 -13.02 -14.09
CA LEU A 78 -16.32 -12.79 -14.78
C LEU A 78 -15.79 -14.07 -15.44
N THR A 79 -16.24 -15.24 -14.98
CA THR A 79 -15.94 -16.54 -15.59
C THR A 79 -16.89 -16.78 -16.76
N GLY A 80 -16.70 -16.02 -17.84
CA GLY A 80 -17.44 -16.20 -19.09
C GLY A 80 -17.39 -17.65 -19.58
N ARG A 81 -18.47 -18.07 -20.27
CA ARG A 81 -18.62 -19.38 -20.94
C ARG A 81 -17.31 -19.68 -21.68
N ARG A 82 -16.54 -20.68 -21.25
CA ARG A 82 -15.39 -21.19 -22.02
C ARG A 82 -15.94 -21.50 -23.41
N ILE A 83 -15.53 -20.71 -24.40
CA ILE A 83 -15.81 -21.01 -25.81
C ILE A 83 -15.10 -22.34 -26.03
N LYS A 84 -15.90 -23.41 -26.15
CA LYS A 84 -15.42 -24.75 -26.46
C LYS A 84 -14.93 -24.80 -27.89
#